data_AF-A0A955STG0-F1
#
_entry.id   AF-A0A955STG0-F1
#
_cell.length_a   1.000
_cell.length_b   1.000
_cell.length_c   1.000
_cell.angle_alpha   90.00
_cell.angle_beta   90.00
_cell.angle_gamma   90.00
#
_symmetry.space_group_name_H-M   'P 1'
#
loop_
_entity.id
_entity.type
_entity.pdbx_description
1 polymer ?
#
loop_
_entity_poly.entity_id
_entity_poly.type
_entity_poly.pdbx_seq_one_letter_code
_entity_poly.pdbx_strand_id
1 'polypeptide(L)'
;MNQSTGSTHGNVRGEHYAKKIFDLPKFITAVLYPALDKYLDKAFPEFGFKRGPQGHWVATDAPVHYRDYGHRNNKLIGTGWGFRSLGTGRPAVLWLSYVNRRSFPTPDEFFSATKRLGERIRITWDWSVSRDEIQQALLQEKRDHILEALFAYAQGALHEEAGRYTRGYLARQVGFPLHKLQEIDIGFYPSVHEVQDALMEAQFTMEEDQNLSEVLGVFHPKWEGRIIGPVWDVSGARVVNLWGRHPGETPVGEAEYVSLNRPDPSQPFGGKEFPIGLHRAAQLKKKNLLLVESPVHALMVQSMGVEDPFPIAAGGKLTSDQARTLQKFLQRSGTLTLNFDYNPNLTDIHVTSNEAIETLT
;
A
#
# COMPACT_ATOMS: atom_id res chain seq x y z
N MET A 1 -18.04 -35.38 38.01
CA MET A 1 -18.90 -34.45 37.26
C MET A 1 -17.98 -33.57 36.41
N ASN A 2 -17.79 -33.94 35.14
CA ASN A 2 -16.91 -33.21 34.23
C ASN A 2 -17.70 -32.07 33.58
N GLN A 3 -17.27 -30.83 33.80
CA GLN A 3 -17.81 -29.67 33.10
C GLN A 3 -17.12 -29.56 31.73
N SER A 4 -17.93 -29.77 30.69
CA SER A 4 -17.57 -29.56 29.30
C SER A 4 -17.42 -28.06 29.03
N THR A 5 -16.21 -27.65 28.66
CA THR A 5 -15.93 -26.30 28.15
C THR A 5 -16.44 -26.19 26.72
N GLY A 6 -17.62 -25.58 26.58
CA GLY A 6 -18.22 -25.25 25.28
C GLY A 6 -17.35 -24.28 24.49
N SER A 7 -16.73 -24.78 23.42
CA SER A 7 -16.06 -23.98 22.40
C SER A 7 -17.12 -23.25 21.56
N THR A 8 -17.25 -21.94 21.72
CA THR A 8 -18.00 -21.07 20.81
C THR A 8 -17.22 -20.91 19.51
N HIS A 9 -17.39 -21.86 18.59
CA HIS A 9 -17.10 -21.62 17.18
C HIS A 9 -18.09 -20.57 16.68
N GLY A 10 -17.61 -19.33 16.56
CA GLY A 10 -18.32 -18.26 15.86
C GLY A 10 -18.63 -18.72 14.44
N ASN A 11 -19.89 -19.08 14.21
CA ASN A 11 -20.42 -19.44 12.92
C ASN A 11 -20.30 -18.19 12.04
N VAL A 12 -19.28 -18.14 11.19
CA VAL A 12 -19.17 -17.14 10.12
C VAL A 12 -20.36 -17.43 9.21
N ARG A 13 -21.47 -16.72 9.43
CA ARG A 13 -22.61 -16.69 8.53
C ARG A 13 -22.04 -16.47 7.14
N GLY A 14 -22.27 -17.42 6.23
CA GLY A 14 -21.91 -17.27 4.83
C GLY A 14 -22.54 -15.97 4.33
N GLU A 15 -21.72 -14.94 4.20
CA GLU A 15 -22.13 -13.72 3.54
C GLU A 15 -22.28 -14.09 2.07
N HIS A 16 -23.52 -14.41 1.68
CA HIS A 16 -23.92 -14.40 0.28
C HIS A 16 -23.73 -12.96 -0.20
N TYR A 17 -22.53 -12.63 -0.67
CA TYR A 17 -22.27 -11.41 -1.41
C TYR A 17 -23.12 -11.48 -2.67
N ALA A 18 -24.30 -10.87 -2.60
CA ALA A 18 -25.29 -10.91 -3.67
C ALA A 18 -24.72 -10.20 -4.91
N LYS A 19 -24.09 -10.97 -5.79
CA LYS A 19 -24.13 -11.04 -7.27
C LYS A 19 -24.28 -9.78 -8.15
N LYS A 20 -24.48 -8.58 -7.63
CA LYS A 20 -24.99 -7.44 -8.44
C LYS A 20 -24.31 -6.09 -8.24
N ILE A 21 -23.37 -5.97 -7.30
CA ILE A 21 -22.83 -4.65 -6.91
C ILE A 21 -21.41 -4.40 -7.46
N PHE A 22 -20.63 -5.46 -7.71
CA PHE A 22 -19.21 -5.32 -8.08
C PHE A 22 -18.83 -6.11 -9.33
N ASP A 23 -18.08 -5.48 -10.22
CA ASP A 23 -17.24 -6.14 -11.22
C ASP A 23 -16.08 -6.89 -10.53
N LEU A 24 -15.39 -7.79 -11.24
CA LEU A 24 -14.30 -8.59 -10.66
C LEU A 24 -13.19 -7.74 -10.00
N PRO A 25 -12.67 -6.65 -10.62
CA PRO A 25 -11.67 -5.79 -9.98
C PRO A 25 -12.13 -5.21 -8.64
N LYS A 26 -13.37 -4.68 -8.57
CA LYS A 26 -13.93 -4.15 -7.32
C LYS A 26 -14.19 -5.24 -6.30
N PHE A 27 -14.64 -6.43 -6.72
CA PHE A 27 -14.82 -7.54 -5.80
C PHE A 27 -13.48 -7.93 -5.14
N ILE A 28 -12.40 -8.04 -5.92
CA ILE A 28 -11.08 -8.39 -5.39
C ILE A 28 -10.63 -7.36 -4.34
N THR A 29 -10.72 -6.08 -4.67
CA THR A 29 -10.20 -4.99 -3.84
C THR A 29 -11.09 -4.62 -2.66
N ALA A 30 -12.42 -4.67 -2.81
CA ALA A 30 -13.37 -4.25 -1.78
C ALA A 30 -13.87 -5.40 -0.89
N VAL A 31 -13.74 -6.64 -1.35
CA VAL A 31 -14.27 -7.82 -0.63
C VAL A 31 -13.17 -8.83 -0.34
N LEU A 32 -12.52 -9.39 -1.37
CA LEU A 32 -11.59 -10.51 -1.20
C LEU A 32 -10.39 -10.14 -0.33
N TYR A 33 -9.64 -9.10 -0.68
CA TYR A 33 -8.43 -8.71 0.07
C TYR A 33 -8.70 -8.20 1.48
N PRO A 34 -9.72 -7.35 1.73
CA PRO A 34 -10.10 -7.01 3.10
C PRO A 34 -10.49 -8.22 3.95
N ALA A 35 -11.21 -9.19 3.36
CA ALA A 35 -11.57 -10.41 4.07
C ALA A 35 -10.36 -11.33 4.32
N LEU A 36 -9.42 -11.43 3.37
CA LEU A 36 -8.15 -12.11 3.59
C LEU A 36 -7.36 -11.47 4.73
N ASP A 37 -7.20 -10.13 4.73
CA ASP A 37 -6.50 -9.45 5.83
C ASP A 37 -7.18 -9.79 7.16
N LYS A 38 -8.51 -9.81 7.23
CA LYS A 38 -9.19 -10.15 8.47
C LYS A 38 -8.95 -11.59 8.95
N TYR A 39 -8.68 -12.53 8.04
CA TYR A 39 -8.70 -13.97 8.32
C TYR A 39 -7.47 -14.74 7.79
N LEU A 40 -6.28 -14.11 7.71
CA LEU A 40 -5.07 -14.79 7.19
C LEU A 40 -4.70 -16.06 7.95
N ASP A 41 -4.91 -16.08 9.27
CA ASP A 41 -4.70 -17.25 10.14
C ASP A 41 -5.52 -18.46 9.71
N LYS A 42 -6.74 -18.22 9.22
CA LYS A 42 -7.66 -19.26 8.74
C LYS A 42 -7.46 -19.59 7.26
N ALA A 43 -7.14 -18.57 6.46
CA ALA A 43 -6.93 -18.71 5.03
C ALA A 43 -5.67 -19.52 4.72
N PHE A 44 -4.61 -19.29 5.50
CA PHE A 44 -3.29 -19.89 5.33
C PHE A 44 -2.73 -20.42 6.66
N PRO A 45 -3.38 -21.45 7.24
CA PRO A 45 -2.96 -22.01 8.53
C PRO A 45 -1.52 -22.53 8.51
N GLU A 46 -0.98 -22.85 7.34
CA GLU A 46 0.40 -23.31 7.17
C GLU A 46 1.47 -22.28 7.57
N PHE A 47 1.13 -20.98 7.69
CA PHE A 47 2.05 -19.93 8.16
C PHE A 47 1.92 -19.66 9.68
N GLY A 48 0.89 -20.19 10.34
CA GLY A 48 0.65 -19.90 11.76
C GLY A 48 0.49 -18.40 12.07
N PHE A 49 -0.14 -17.62 11.18
CA PHE A 49 -0.22 -16.17 11.35
C PHE A 49 -0.84 -15.74 12.69
N LYS A 50 -0.20 -14.77 13.35
CA LYS A 50 -0.70 -14.10 14.57
C LYS A 50 -0.64 -12.59 14.41
N ARG A 51 -1.55 -11.88 15.05
CA ARG A 51 -1.51 -10.40 15.08
C ARG A 51 -0.38 -9.94 16.00
N GLY A 52 0.53 -9.14 15.47
CA GLY A 52 1.59 -8.46 16.22
C GLY A 52 1.08 -7.23 16.98
N PRO A 53 1.93 -6.55 17.77
CA PRO A 53 1.54 -5.40 18.59
C PRO A 53 0.96 -4.23 17.79
N GLN A 54 1.42 -4.04 16.55
CA GLN A 54 0.95 -2.99 15.64
C GLN A 54 -0.23 -3.45 14.77
N GLY A 55 -0.81 -4.62 15.05
CA GLY A 55 -1.94 -5.16 14.31
C GLY A 55 -1.60 -5.82 12.97
N HIS A 56 -0.34 -5.84 12.52
CA HIS A 56 0.05 -6.60 11.32
C HIS A 56 0.09 -8.11 11.61
N TRP A 57 -0.06 -8.95 10.58
CA TRP A 57 0.13 -10.39 10.72
C TRP A 57 1.59 -10.76 10.69
N VAL A 58 2.02 -11.60 11.64
CA VAL A 58 3.35 -12.18 11.69
C VAL A 58 3.21 -13.70 11.60
N ALA A 59 3.89 -14.33 10.64
CA ALA A 59 3.90 -15.79 10.57
C ALA A 59 4.71 -16.36 11.75
N THR A 60 4.18 -17.36 12.46
CA THR A 60 4.94 -18.10 13.48
C THR A 60 5.60 -19.35 12.93
N ASP A 61 5.17 -19.77 11.74
CA ASP A 61 5.68 -20.95 11.06
C ASP A 61 6.08 -20.58 9.63
N ALA A 62 7.06 -21.31 9.10
CA ALA A 62 7.48 -21.21 7.72
C ALA A 62 7.24 -22.58 7.07
N PRO A 63 6.30 -22.70 6.11
CA PRO A 63 6.12 -23.94 5.35
C PRO A 63 7.47 -24.44 4.79
N VAL A 64 7.68 -25.76 4.67
CA VAL A 64 8.98 -26.32 4.21
C VAL A 64 9.44 -25.72 2.87
N HIS A 65 8.46 -25.44 2.00
CA HIS A 65 8.60 -24.83 0.68
C HIS A 65 8.78 -23.31 0.69
N TYR A 66 8.72 -22.67 1.86
CA TYR A 66 8.79 -21.23 2.01
C TYR A 66 10.23 -20.69 1.89
N ARG A 67 11.23 -21.49 2.28
CA ARG A 67 12.65 -21.16 2.09
C ARG A 67 12.99 -20.93 0.61
N ASP A 68 12.19 -21.49 -0.29
CA ASP A 68 12.35 -21.30 -1.74
C ASP A 68 12.04 -19.87 -2.19
N TYR A 69 11.30 -19.08 -1.40
CA TYR A 69 11.15 -17.62 -1.61
C TYR A 69 12.35 -16.83 -1.07
N GLY A 70 13.36 -17.53 -0.55
CA GLY A 70 14.63 -17.02 -0.02
C GLY A 70 14.50 -16.08 1.18
N HIS A 71 13.42 -16.24 1.94
CA HIS A 71 13.20 -15.53 3.19
C HIS A 71 13.65 -16.40 4.39
N ARG A 72 14.28 -15.79 5.41
CA ARG A 72 14.79 -16.49 6.60
C ARG A 72 13.75 -16.47 7.75
N ASN A 73 13.77 -17.53 8.55
CA ASN A 73 12.61 -18.13 9.23
C ASN A 73 11.69 -17.30 10.15
N ASN A 74 11.90 -16.03 10.51
CA ASN A 74 11.15 -15.47 11.67
C ASN A 74 10.53 -14.07 11.52
N LYS A 75 10.50 -13.44 10.33
CA LYS A 75 9.94 -12.08 10.17
C LYS A 75 9.09 -11.91 8.91
N LEU A 76 8.23 -12.89 8.70
CA LEU A 76 7.20 -12.82 7.68
C LEU A 76 6.05 -11.94 8.12
N ILE A 77 5.74 -10.92 7.33
CA ILE A 77 4.51 -10.15 7.48
C ILE A 77 3.52 -10.56 6.41
N GLY A 78 2.31 -10.93 6.82
CA GLY A 78 1.16 -11.12 5.94
C GLY A 78 0.32 -9.84 5.85
N THR A 79 -0.23 -9.57 4.67
CA THR A 79 -1.23 -8.54 4.40
C THR A 79 -2.41 -9.17 3.67
N GLY A 80 -3.50 -8.43 3.48
CA GLY A 80 -4.63 -8.91 2.65
C GLY A 80 -4.27 -9.26 1.21
N TRP A 81 -3.13 -8.81 0.71
CA TRP A 81 -2.71 -8.94 -0.68
C TRP A 81 -1.58 -9.96 -0.90
N GLY A 82 -0.70 -10.13 0.09
CA GLY A 82 0.38 -11.12 0.01
C GLY A 82 1.16 -11.25 1.31
N PHE A 83 2.41 -11.66 1.19
CA PHE A 83 3.34 -11.70 2.31
C PHE A 83 4.73 -11.24 1.90
N ARG A 84 5.49 -10.71 2.84
CA ARG A 84 6.87 -10.24 2.62
C ARG A 84 7.76 -10.49 3.82
N SER A 85 9.06 -10.59 3.60
CA SER A 85 10.04 -10.54 4.69
C SER A 85 10.40 -9.10 5.00
N LEU A 86 10.34 -8.73 6.28
CA LEU A 86 10.81 -7.43 6.74
C LEU A 86 12.30 -7.24 6.45
N GLY A 87 12.66 -6.07 5.93
CA GLY A 87 14.04 -5.59 5.84
C GLY A 87 14.94 -6.32 4.83
N THR A 88 14.40 -7.19 3.97
CA THR A 88 15.21 -7.89 2.95
C THR A 88 15.24 -7.16 1.61
N GLY A 89 14.48 -6.09 1.44
CA GLY A 89 14.31 -5.40 0.15
C GLY A 89 13.69 -6.27 -0.96
N ARG A 90 13.11 -7.43 -0.58
CA ARG A 90 12.53 -8.38 -1.53
C ARG A 90 11.07 -8.05 -1.77
N PRO A 91 10.57 -8.23 -3.01
CA PRO A 91 9.16 -8.03 -3.31
C PRO A 91 8.27 -8.95 -2.45
N ALA A 92 7.03 -8.51 -2.24
CA ALA A 92 6.02 -9.34 -1.63
C ALA A 92 5.65 -10.50 -2.58
N VAL A 93 5.40 -11.68 -2.02
CA VAL A 93 4.79 -12.78 -2.75
C VAL A 93 3.28 -12.61 -2.66
N LEU A 94 2.62 -12.50 -3.80
CA LEU A 94 1.17 -12.32 -3.86
C LEU A 94 0.44 -13.59 -3.47
N TRP A 95 -0.73 -13.44 -2.84
CA TRP A 95 -1.59 -14.59 -2.57
C TRP A 95 -2.03 -15.29 -3.86
N LEU A 96 -2.31 -14.55 -4.93
CA LEU A 96 -2.64 -15.13 -6.23
C LEU A 96 -1.50 -15.98 -6.79
N SER A 97 -0.26 -15.49 -6.75
CA SER A 97 0.92 -16.25 -7.18
C SER A 97 1.14 -17.48 -6.29
N TYR A 98 0.94 -17.34 -4.97
CA TYR A 98 1.06 -18.45 -4.02
C TYR A 98 0.05 -19.57 -4.32
N VAL A 99 -1.24 -19.25 -4.48
CA VAL A 99 -2.27 -20.25 -4.80
C VAL A 99 -2.21 -20.75 -6.25
N ASN A 100 -1.46 -20.08 -7.11
CA ASN A 100 -1.17 -20.50 -8.48
C ASN A 100 0.22 -21.14 -8.62
N ARG A 101 0.67 -21.89 -7.61
CA ARG A 101 1.91 -22.68 -7.68
C ARG A 101 3.15 -21.86 -8.04
N ARG A 102 3.24 -20.65 -7.49
CA ARG A 102 4.40 -19.74 -7.58
C ARG A 102 4.56 -19.01 -8.91
N SER A 103 3.65 -19.14 -9.86
CA SER A 103 3.59 -18.26 -11.02
C SER A 103 2.48 -17.24 -10.85
N PHE A 104 2.70 -16.03 -11.34
CA PHE A 104 1.59 -15.11 -11.52
C PHE A 104 0.60 -15.76 -12.52
N PRO A 105 -0.71 -15.78 -12.22
CA PRO A 105 -1.68 -16.48 -13.06
C PRO A 105 -1.77 -15.89 -14.47
N THR A 106 -1.89 -16.76 -15.47
CA THR A 106 -2.25 -16.37 -16.84
C THR A 106 -3.71 -15.87 -16.91
N PRO A 107 -4.15 -15.21 -18.00
CA PRO A 107 -5.54 -14.80 -18.14
C PRO A 107 -6.56 -15.94 -17.90
N ASP A 108 -6.28 -17.15 -18.40
CA ASP A 108 -7.15 -18.31 -18.24
C ASP A 108 -7.12 -18.88 -16.80
N GLU A 109 -6.01 -18.71 -16.09
CA GLU A 109 -5.83 -19.19 -14.72
C GLU A 109 -6.33 -18.19 -13.67
N PHE A 110 -6.37 -16.90 -13.98
CA PHE A 110 -6.60 -15.80 -13.05
C PHE A 110 -7.89 -15.99 -12.25
N PHE A 111 -9.01 -16.18 -12.94
CA PHE A 111 -10.30 -16.37 -12.29
C PHE A 111 -10.32 -17.60 -11.37
N SER A 112 -9.70 -18.69 -11.82
CA SER A 112 -9.58 -19.92 -11.03
C SER A 112 -8.71 -19.72 -9.77
N ALA A 113 -7.61 -18.97 -9.88
CA ALA A 113 -6.76 -18.62 -8.75
C ALA A 113 -7.50 -17.74 -7.74
N THR A 114 -8.22 -16.72 -8.21
CA THR A 114 -9.05 -15.84 -7.38
C THR A 114 -10.15 -16.63 -6.66
N LYS A 115 -10.79 -17.59 -7.34
CA LYS A 115 -11.79 -18.47 -6.73
C LYS A 115 -11.18 -19.35 -5.63
N ARG A 116 -10.03 -19.99 -5.89
CA ARG A 116 -9.30 -20.78 -4.87
C ARG A 116 -8.95 -19.93 -3.64
N LEU A 117 -8.60 -18.66 -3.86
CA LEU A 117 -8.32 -17.72 -2.79
C LEU A 117 -9.57 -17.36 -1.98
N GLY A 118 -10.70 -17.12 -2.65
CA GLY A 118 -12.00 -16.88 -1.99
C GLY A 118 -12.49 -18.09 -1.18
N GLU A 119 -12.28 -19.31 -1.69
CA GLU A 119 -12.63 -20.55 -0.99
C GLU A 119 -11.89 -20.70 0.35
N ARG A 120 -10.63 -20.25 0.43
CA ARG A 120 -9.84 -20.24 1.69
C ARG A 120 -10.46 -19.40 2.80
N ILE A 121 -11.24 -18.38 2.45
CA ILE A 121 -12.00 -17.55 3.39
C ILE A 121 -13.51 -17.76 3.30
N ARG A 122 -13.93 -18.90 2.73
CA ARG A 122 -15.34 -19.33 2.62
C ARG A 122 -16.24 -18.34 1.86
N ILE A 123 -15.69 -17.58 0.92
CA ILE A 123 -16.51 -16.82 -0.02
C ILE A 123 -17.03 -17.77 -1.10
N THR A 124 -18.35 -17.82 -1.26
CA THR A 124 -19.00 -18.63 -2.30
C THR A 124 -19.07 -17.86 -3.61
N TRP A 125 -18.77 -18.54 -4.72
CA TRP A 125 -18.81 -17.98 -6.07
C TRP A 125 -19.98 -18.56 -6.86
N ASP A 126 -20.97 -17.74 -7.18
CA ASP A 126 -22.19 -18.18 -7.90
C ASP A 126 -22.49 -17.36 -9.16
N TRP A 127 -21.53 -16.55 -9.63
CA TRP A 127 -21.65 -15.73 -10.85
C TRP A 127 -20.61 -16.04 -11.92
N SER A 128 -20.98 -15.73 -13.15
CA SER A 128 -20.08 -15.71 -14.31
C SER A 128 -19.33 -14.38 -14.37
N VAL A 129 -18.06 -14.43 -14.73
CA VAL A 129 -17.25 -13.24 -15.01
C VAL A 129 -16.91 -13.21 -16.49
N SER A 130 -17.01 -12.04 -17.12
CA SER A 130 -16.65 -11.85 -18.52
C SER A 130 -15.12 -11.87 -18.73
N ARG A 131 -14.67 -12.11 -19.96
CA ARG A 131 -13.24 -12.03 -20.29
C ARG A 131 -12.66 -10.64 -20.06
N ASP A 132 -13.42 -9.59 -20.37
CA ASP A 132 -12.98 -8.21 -20.19
C ASP A 132 -12.76 -7.87 -18.71
N GLU A 133 -13.66 -8.31 -17.83
CA GLU A 133 -13.48 -8.14 -16.37
C GLU A 133 -12.26 -8.89 -15.84
N ILE A 134 -12.00 -10.11 -16.36
CA ILE A 134 -10.78 -10.87 -16.02
C ILE A 134 -9.54 -10.09 -16.45
N GLN A 135 -9.53 -9.57 -17.69
CA GLN A 135 -8.39 -8.82 -18.20
C GLN A 135 -8.14 -7.52 -17.42
N GLN A 136 -9.21 -6.79 -17.08
CA GLN A 136 -9.10 -5.58 -16.27
C GLN A 136 -8.58 -5.88 -14.86
N ALA A 137 -9.07 -6.95 -14.23
CA ALA A 137 -8.62 -7.37 -12.91
C ALA A 137 -7.16 -7.84 -12.92
N LEU A 138 -6.76 -8.61 -13.94
CA LEU A 138 -5.39 -9.04 -14.15
C LEU A 138 -4.45 -7.85 -14.32
N LEU A 139 -4.84 -6.86 -15.14
CA LEU A 139 -4.04 -5.64 -15.36
C LEU A 139 -3.87 -4.84 -14.08
N GLN A 140 -4.94 -4.69 -13.29
CA GLN A 140 -4.90 -4.05 -11.98
C GLN A 140 -3.94 -4.79 -11.03
N GLU A 141 -4.03 -6.12 -10.93
CA GLU A 141 -3.14 -6.91 -10.07
C GLU A 141 -1.68 -6.83 -10.50
N LYS A 142 -1.39 -6.91 -11.82
CA LYS A 142 -0.02 -6.74 -12.35
C LYS A 142 0.54 -5.38 -11.99
N ARG A 143 -0.25 -4.32 -12.20
CA ARG A 143 0.15 -2.95 -11.83
C ARG A 143 0.52 -2.88 -10.36
N ASP A 144 -0.38 -3.33 -9.49
CA ASP A 144 -0.18 -3.24 -8.04
C ASP A 144 1.03 -4.07 -7.61
N HIS A 145 1.28 -5.19 -8.30
CA HIS A 145 2.48 -6.00 -8.12
C HIS A 145 3.77 -5.25 -8.43
N ILE A 146 3.82 -4.53 -9.54
CA ILE A 146 4.97 -3.71 -9.93
C ILE A 146 5.22 -2.61 -8.89
N LEU A 147 4.18 -1.93 -8.40
CA LEU A 147 4.34 -0.85 -7.43
C LEU A 147 4.95 -1.33 -6.11
N GLU A 148 4.50 -2.47 -5.63
CA GLU A 148 4.99 -3.08 -4.38
C GLU A 148 6.40 -3.64 -4.54
N ALA A 149 6.70 -4.27 -5.68
CA ALA A 149 8.04 -4.75 -5.98
C ALA A 149 9.05 -3.60 -6.06
N LEU A 150 8.70 -2.53 -6.77
CA LEU A 150 9.51 -1.32 -6.85
C LEU A 150 9.71 -0.70 -5.47
N PHE A 151 8.63 -0.54 -4.69
CA PHE A 151 8.76 0.05 -3.36
C PHE A 151 9.61 -0.81 -2.42
N ALA A 152 9.43 -2.14 -2.44
CA ALA A 152 10.24 -3.05 -1.66
C ALA A 152 11.73 -2.96 -2.02
N TYR A 153 12.04 -2.90 -3.32
CA TYR A 153 13.39 -2.68 -3.80
C TYR A 153 13.96 -1.35 -3.30
N ALA A 154 13.22 -0.25 -3.47
CA ALA A 154 13.65 1.07 -3.04
C ALA A 154 13.86 1.19 -1.53
N GLN A 155 13.03 0.51 -0.73
CA GLN A 155 13.24 0.41 0.71
C GLN A 155 14.55 -0.31 1.03
N GLY A 156 14.88 -1.38 0.31
CA GLY A 156 16.19 -2.04 0.37
C GLY A 156 17.33 -1.10 -0.01
N ALA A 157 17.24 -0.46 -1.18
CA ALA A 157 18.24 0.47 -1.71
C ALA A 157 18.53 1.64 -0.75
N LEU A 158 17.52 2.11 0.00
CA LEU A 158 17.69 3.11 1.04
C LEU A 158 18.63 2.66 2.17
N HIS A 159 18.81 1.36 2.40
CA HIS A 159 19.70 0.83 3.44
C HIS A 159 21.07 0.39 2.93
N GLU A 160 21.25 0.32 1.61
CA GLU A 160 22.50 -0.04 0.95
C GLU A 160 23.43 1.16 0.76
N GLU A 161 24.57 0.96 0.07
CA GLU A 161 25.51 2.05 -0.22
C GLU A 161 24.87 3.17 -1.05
N ALA A 162 24.03 2.82 -2.02
CA ALA A 162 23.30 3.77 -2.87
C ALA A 162 22.48 4.79 -2.03
N GLY A 163 21.84 4.33 -0.95
CA GLY A 163 21.04 5.19 -0.08
C GLY A 163 21.84 6.03 0.92
N ARG A 164 23.18 5.97 0.97
CA ARG A 164 24.00 6.60 2.02
C ARG A 164 23.75 8.11 2.14
N TYR A 165 23.75 8.81 1.01
CA TYR A 165 23.48 10.26 0.97
C TYR A 165 22.07 10.56 1.49
N THR A 166 21.07 9.86 0.98
CA THR A 166 19.66 10.02 1.33
C THR A 166 19.39 9.77 2.82
N ARG A 167 19.98 8.72 3.41
CA ARG A 167 19.92 8.48 4.87
C ARG A 167 20.52 9.63 5.66
N GLY A 168 21.67 10.15 5.21
CA GLY A 168 22.33 11.29 5.83
C GLY A 168 21.48 12.56 5.78
N TYR A 169 20.82 12.81 4.66
CA TYR A 169 19.87 13.91 4.49
C TYR A 169 18.66 13.77 5.42
N LEU A 170 17.99 12.61 5.40
CA LEU A 170 16.82 12.35 6.26
C LEU A 170 17.16 12.51 7.74
N ALA A 171 18.32 12.04 8.18
CA ALA A 171 18.73 12.15 9.58
C ALA A 171 19.11 13.58 9.99
N ARG A 172 19.95 14.27 9.20
CA ARG A 172 20.53 15.56 9.61
C ARG A 172 19.66 16.76 9.27
N GLN A 173 19.01 16.74 8.11
CA GLN A 173 18.26 17.89 7.60
C GLN A 173 16.78 17.79 7.94
N VAL A 174 16.21 16.58 7.86
CA VAL A 174 14.79 16.36 8.16
C VAL A 174 14.57 16.02 9.64
N GLY A 175 15.56 15.40 10.30
CA GLY A 175 15.49 15.06 11.73
C GLY A 175 14.94 13.64 12.02
N PHE A 176 14.98 12.73 11.05
CA PHE A 176 14.57 11.34 11.30
C PHE A 176 15.53 10.64 12.26
N PRO A 177 15.00 9.92 13.28
CA PRO A 177 15.82 9.01 14.07
C PRO A 177 16.36 7.88 13.17
N LEU A 178 17.68 7.73 13.06
CA LEU A 178 18.30 6.73 12.17
C LEU A 178 17.79 5.30 12.43
N HIS A 179 17.59 4.94 13.70
CA HIS A 179 17.09 3.62 14.09
C HIS A 179 15.62 3.37 13.67
N LYS A 180 14.87 4.43 13.34
CA LYS A 180 13.47 4.36 12.87
C LYS A 180 13.34 4.31 11.35
N LEU A 181 14.41 4.56 10.59
CA LEU A 181 14.35 4.53 9.12
C LEU A 181 13.91 3.17 8.56
N GLN A 182 14.20 2.07 9.28
CA GLN A 182 13.76 0.72 8.89
C GLN A 182 12.28 0.44 9.18
N GLU A 183 11.64 1.25 10.03
CA GLU A 183 10.26 1.06 10.49
C GLU A 183 9.25 1.94 9.74
N ILE A 184 9.73 2.87 8.91
CA ILE A 184 8.90 3.80 8.16
C ILE A 184 8.83 3.40 6.69
N ASP A 185 7.69 3.70 6.06
CA ASP A 185 7.46 3.42 4.65
C ASP A 185 8.15 4.46 3.76
N ILE A 186 9.47 4.39 3.69
CA ILE A 186 10.31 5.25 2.84
C ILE A 186 11.40 4.43 2.17
N GLY A 187 11.74 4.82 0.95
CA GLY A 187 12.74 4.18 0.12
C GLY A 187 13.58 5.21 -0.64
N PHE A 188 14.54 4.72 -1.40
CA PHE A 188 15.39 5.48 -2.28
C PHE A 188 15.33 4.88 -3.67
N TYR A 189 15.10 5.72 -4.68
CA TYR A 189 15.13 5.32 -6.07
C TYR A 189 16.52 5.69 -6.64
N PRO A 190 17.42 4.71 -6.86
CA PRO A 190 18.80 5.00 -7.24
C PRO A 190 18.91 5.44 -8.70
N SER A 191 18.58 4.55 -9.64
CA SER A 191 18.61 4.79 -11.08
C SER A 191 17.53 3.96 -11.78
N VAL A 192 17.14 4.35 -12.99
CA VAL A 192 16.19 3.57 -13.80
C VAL A 192 16.74 2.18 -14.10
N HIS A 193 18.03 2.09 -14.43
CA HIS A 193 18.70 0.82 -14.74
C HIS A 193 18.62 -0.17 -13.58
N GLU A 194 18.97 0.27 -12.37
CA GLU A 194 18.93 -0.60 -11.18
C GLU A 194 17.51 -1.07 -10.84
N VAL A 195 16.49 -0.21 -11.04
CA VAL A 195 15.10 -0.60 -10.83
C VAL A 195 14.61 -1.57 -11.91
N GLN A 196 15.04 -1.40 -13.16
CA GLN A 196 14.77 -2.37 -14.23
C GLN A 196 15.36 -3.74 -13.88
N ASP A 197 16.63 -3.79 -13.50
CA ASP A 197 17.30 -5.03 -13.10
C ASP A 197 16.55 -5.72 -11.95
N ALA A 198 16.18 -4.96 -10.92
CA ALA A 198 15.45 -5.49 -9.77
C ALA A 198 14.07 -6.06 -10.13
N LEU A 199 13.33 -5.41 -11.04
CA LEU A 199 12.04 -5.92 -11.50
C LEU A 199 12.22 -7.17 -12.39
N MET A 200 13.26 -7.25 -13.21
CA MET A 200 13.55 -8.47 -13.96
C MET A 200 13.90 -9.65 -13.03
N GLU A 201 14.70 -9.40 -11.99
CA GLU A 201 15.02 -10.41 -10.96
C GLU A 201 13.77 -10.88 -10.22
N ALA A 202 12.78 -9.99 -10.05
CA ALA A 202 11.47 -10.30 -9.51
C ALA A 202 10.51 -11.00 -10.51
N GLN A 203 11.04 -11.43 -11.67
CA GLN A 203 10.33 -12.19 -12.72
C GLN A 203 9.23 -11.40 -13.45
N PHE A 204 9.27 -10.07 -13.43
CA PHE A 204 8.47 -9.27 -14.35
C PHE A 204 9.06 -9.39 -15.75
N THR A 205 8.24 -9.82 -16.72
CA THR A 205 8.67 -10.16 -18.08
C THR A 205 8.76 -8.92 -18.97
N MET A 206 9.75 -8.90 -19.87
CA MET A 206 10.17 -7.71 -20.61
C MET A 206 9.18 -7.17 -21.65
N GLU A 207 8.13 -7.89 -22.08
CA GLU A 207 7.26 -7.38 -23.15
C GLU A 207 5.94 -6.80 -22.60
N GLU A 208 5.15 -7.58 -21.87
CA GLU A 208 3.89 -7.10 -21.31
C GLU A 208 4.09 -6.20 -20.08
N ASP A 209 4.99 -6.59 -19.18
CA ASP A 209 5.17 -5.86 -17.93
C ASP A 209 6.03 -4.60 -18.14
N GLN A 210 6.89 -4.57 -19.16
CA GLN A 210 7.61 -3.35 -19.55
C GLN A 210 6.67 -2.31 -20.13
N ASN A 211 5.76 -2.69 -21.04
CA ASN A 211 4.74 -1.79 -21.56
C ASN A 211 3.90 -1.19 -20.43
N LEU A 212 3.48 -2.02 -19.46
CA LEU A 212 2.77 -1.53 -18.28
C LEU A 212 3.64 -0.61 -17.42
N SER A 213 4.92 -0.95 -17.22
CA SER A 213 5.87 -0.14 -16.44
C SER A 213 6.14 1.23 -17.08
N GLU A 214 6.28 1.28 -18.41
CA GLU A 214 6.41 2.51 -19.18
C GLU A 214 5.15 3.36 -19.07
N VAL A 215 3.98 2.73 -19.20
CA VAL A 215 2.67 3.38 -19.04
C VAL A 215 2.48 3.95 -17.63
N LEU A 216 2.91 3.23 -16.60
CA LEU A 216 2.92 3.71 -15.21
C LEU A 216 3.96 4.83 -14.99
N GLY A 217 4.96 4.90 -15.87
CA GLY A 217 6.08 5.84 -15.79
C GLY A 217 7.06 5.48 -14.66
N VAL A 218 7.15 4.20 -14.26
CA VAL A 218 8.08 3.77 -13.21
C VAL A 218 9.53 3.86 -13.68
N PHE A 219 9.79 3.70 -14.98
CA PHE A 219 11.12 3.84 -15.60
C PHE A 219 11.44 5.25 -16.10
N HIS A 220 10.66 6.25 -15.67
CA HIS A 220 10.91 7.62 -16.10
C HIS A 220 12.12 8.22 -15.34
N PRO A 221 13.12 8.85 -15.99
CA PRO A 221 14.31 9.39 -15.33
C PRO A 221 14.02 10.40 -14.20
N LYS A 222 12.84 11.03 -14.23
CA LYS A 222 12.34 11.89 -13.14
C LYS A 222 12.38 11.24 -11.75
N TRP A 223 12.46 9.92 -11.62
CA TRP A 223 12.52 9.24 -10.32
C TRP A 223 13.94 9.15 -9.75
N GLU A 224 14.97 9.31 -10.57
CA GLU A 224 16.36 9.06 -10.18
C GLU A 224 16.83 9.96 -9.03
N GLY A 225 17.53 9.36 -8.07
CA GLY A 225 18.05 10.04 -6.89
C GLY A 225 16.98 10.51 -5.89
N ARG A 226 15.71 10.11 -6.03
CA ARG A 226 14.63 10.58 -5.15
C ARG A 226 14.42 9.69 -3.93
N ILE A 227 14.03 10.34 -2.83
CA ILE A 227 13.31 9.70 -1.74
C ILE A 227 11.96 9.28 -2.30
N ILE A 228 11.55 8.04 -2.10
CA ILE A 228 10.22 7.59 -2.52
C ILE A 228 9.44 7.02 -1.35
N GLY A 229 8.11 7.07 -1.43
CA GLY A 229 7.25 6.37 -0.50
C GLY A 229 5.94 5.94 -1.13
N PRO A 230 5.26 4.98 -0.52
CA PRO A 230 3.99 4.47 -1.02
C PRO A 230 2.85 5.39 -0.61
N VAL A 231 1.85 5.43 -1.49
CA VAL A 231 0.50 5.81 -1.15
C VAL A 231 -0.29 4.52 -1.01
N TRP A 232 -0.77 4.25 0.20
CA TRP A 232 -1.59 3.08 0.50
C TRP A 232 -3.07 3.41 0.37
N ASP A 233 -3.88 2.40 0.06
CA ASP A 233 -5.33 2.50 0.26
C ASP A 233 -5.67 2.62 1.75
N VAL A 234 -6.92 2.95 2.11
CA VAL A 234 -7.31 3.13 3.53
C VAL A 234 -7.11 1.86 4.37
N SER A 235 -7.19 0.66 3.77
CA SER A 235 -6.97 -0.59 4.50
C SER A 235 -5.49 -0.81 4.83
N GLY A 236 -4.58 -0.22 4.04
CA GLY A 236 -3.15 -0.49 4.12
C GLY A 236 -2.76 -1.85 3.54
N ALA A 237 -3.66 -2.48 2.77
CA ALA A 237 -3.40 -3.77 2.16
C ALA A 237 -2.62 -3.65 0.85
N ARG A 238 -2.66 -2.48 0.21
CA ARG A 238 -2.14 -2.29 -1.16
C ARG A 238 -1.52 -0.92 -1.39
N VAL A 239 -0.36 -0.88 -2.05
CA VAL A 239 0.18 0.34 -2.66
C VAL A 239 -0.64 0.72 -3.89
N VAL A 240 -1.30 1.88 -3.82
CA VAL A 240 -2.13 2.41 -4.92
C VAL A 240 -1.40 3.46 -5.75
N ASN A 241 -0.31 4.05 -5.26
CA ASN A 241 0.57 4.96 -6.00
C ASN A 241 1.90 5.11 -5.25
N LEU A 242 2.86 5.81 -5.86
CA LEU A 242 4.12 6.22 -5.24
C LEU A 242 4.24 7.74 -5.33
N TRP A 243 4.88 8.33 -4.33
CA TRP A 243 5.36 9.70 -4.36
C TRP A 243 6.89 9.70 -4.33
N GLY A 244 7.50 10.71 -4.93
CA GLY A 244 8.94 10.89 -4.96
C GLY A 244 9.33 12.34 -4.68
N ARG A 245 10.43 12.57 -3.96
CA ARG A 245 10.95 13.89 -3.60
C ARG A 245 12.47 13.92 -3.69
N HIS A 246 13.05 15.02 -4.17
CA HIS A 246 14.50 15.18 -4.10
C HIS A 246 15.00 15.29 -2.65
N PRO A 247 16.14 14.67 -2.32
CA PRO A 247 16.87 14.94 -1.09
C PRO A 247 17.62 16.28 -1.19
N GLY A 248 17.03 17.36 -0.68
CA GLY A 248 17.66 18.68 -0.61
C GLY A 248 16.98 19.72 -1.50
N GLU A 249 17.79 20.58 -2.10
CA GLU A 249 17.32 21.57 -3.07
C GLU A 249 16.87 20.87 -4.35
N THR A 250 15.75 21.33 -4.91
CA THR A 250 15.23 20.81 -6.17
C THR A 250 16.06 21.39 -7.33
N PRO A 251 16.59 20.55 -8.24
CA PRO A 251 17.30 21.05 -9.42
C PRO A 251 16.43 22.02 -10.24
N VAL A 252 17.07 23.02 -10.85
CA VAL A 252 16.38 24.01 -11.67
C VAL A 252 15.67 23.32 -12.84
N GLY A 253 14.37 23.57 -12.98
CA GLY A 253 13.54 22.96 -14.03
C GLY A 253 12.90 21.63 -13.64
N GLU A 254 13.18 21.10 -12.44
CA GLU A 254 12.55 19.88 -11.94
C GLU A 254 11.44 20.18 -10.93
N ALA A 255 10.49 19.25 -10.81
CA ALA A 255 9.46 19.30 -9.79
C ALA A 255 10.02 18.80 -8.45
N GLU A 256 9.72 19.47 -7.34
CA GLU A 256 10.13 19.02 -6.00
C GLU A 256 9.53 17.63 -5.70
N TYR A 257 8.24 17.47 -6.02
CA TYR A 257 7.50 16.23 -5.87
C TYR A 257 7.11 15.65 -7.22
N VAL A 258 7.22 14.33 -7.34
CA VAL A 258 6.73 13.55 -8.47
C VAL A 258 5.76 12.48 -7.96
N SER A 259 4.79 12.12 -8.80
CA SER A 259 3.95 10.95 -8.64
C SER A 259 3.98 10.13 -9.92
N LEU A 260 3.48 8.89 -9.86
CA LEU A 260 3.27 8.12 -11.08
C LEU A 260 2.26 8.82 -11.98
N ASN A 261 2.42 8.58 -13.27
CA ASN A 261 1.47 9.08 -14.25
C ASN A 261 0.13 8.37 -14.02
N ARG A 262 -0.97 9.06 -14.32
CA ARG A 262 -2.23 8.37 -14.59
C ARG A 262 -2.22 7.99 -16.07
N PRO A 263 -2.13 6.70 -16.42
CA PRO A 263 -2.18 6.26 -17.82
C PRO A 263 -3.41 6.80 -18.56
N ASP A 264 -4.54 6.83 -17.83
CA ASP A 264 -5.84 7.19 -18.36
C ASP A 264 -6.67 7.82 -17.22
N PRO A 265 -7.17 9.06 -17.38
CA PRO A 265 -8.06 9.70 -16.40
C PRO A 265 -9.38 8.98 -16.18
N SER A 266 -9.84 8.17 -17.15
CA SER A 266 -11.07 7.39 -17.09
C SER A 266 -10.89 6.07 -16.34
N GLN A 267 -9.66 5.62 -16.18
CA GLN A 267 -9.36 4.42 -15.42
C GLN A 267 -9.21 4.77 -13.93
N PRO A 268 -9.62 3.89 -13.01
CA PRO A 268 -9.62 4.13 -11.56
C PRO A 268 -8.21 4.23 -10.94
N PHE A 269 -7.16 4.26 -11.77
CA PHE A 269 -5.78 4.31 -11.32
C PHE A 269 -5.42 5.74 -10.93
N GLY A 270 -5.02 5.95 -9.68
CA GLY A 270 -4.63 7.31 -9.31
C GLY A 270 -4.01 7.52 -7.95
N GLY A 271 -4.42 6.81 -6.91
CA GLY A 271 -3.93 6.99 -5.52
C GLY A 271 -4.09 8.39 -4.92
N LYS A 272 -4.33 9.44 -5.73
CA LYS A 272 -4.47 10.84 -5.30
C LYS A 272 -5.64 11.05 -4.35
N GLU A 273 -6.59 10.12 -4.29
CA GLU A 273 -7.72 10.14 -3.37
C GLU A 273 -7.35 9.74 -1.93
N PHE A 274 -6.16 9.19 -1.71
CA PHE A 274 -5.71 8.74 -0.40
C PHE A 274 -4.62 9.66 0.16
N PRO A 275 -4.88 10.32 1.30
CA PRO A 275 -3.83 10.98 2.06
C PRO A 275 -2.78 9.99 2.55
N ILE A 276 -1.52 10.39 2.49
CA ILE A 276 -0.38 9.58 2.93
C ILE A 276 -0.43 9.42 4.45
N GLY A 277 -0.25 8.18 4.92
CA GLY A 277 -0.37 7.83 6.34
C GLY A 277 -1.80 7.55 6.83
N LEU A 278 -2.84 7.79 6.02
CA LEU A 278 -4.24 7.54 6.44
C LEU A 278 -4.51 6.06 6.75
N HIS A 279 -3.89 5.15 6.01
CA HIS A 279 -3.97 3.71 6.25
C HIS A 279 -3.52 3.33 7.67
N ARG A 280 -2.43 3.92 8.16
CA ARG A 280 -1.90 3.68 9.50
C ARG A 280 -2.81 4.27 10.57
N ALA A 281 -3.37 5.45 10.31
CA ALA A 281 -4.41 6.02 11.15
C ALA A 281 -5.62 5.08 11.25
N ALA A 282 -6.03 4.46 10.15
CA ALA A 282 -7.13 3.49 10.12
C ALA A 282 -6.84 2.22 10.93
N GLN A 283 -5.66 1.63 10.73
CA GLN A 283 -5.21 0.45 11.46
C GLN A 283 -5.13 0.71 12.98
N LEU A 284 -4.66 1.89 13.37
CA LEU A 284 -4.56 2.34 14.76
C LEU A 284 -5.87 2.95 15.30
N LYS A 285 -6.94 2.96 14.50
CA LYS A 285 -8.26 3.54 14.82
C LYS A 285 -8.20 4.99 15.30
N LYS A 286 -7.25 5.78 14.79
CA LYS A 286 -7.09 7.19 15.11
C LYS A 286 -8.19 8.00 14.42
N LYS A 287 -8.85 8.90 15.16
CA LYS A 287 -9.93 9.78 14.67
C LYS A 287 -9.61 11.27 14.80
N ASN A 288 -8.55 11.61 15.50
CA ASN A 288 -7.99 12.95 15.54
C ASN A 288 -6.76 12.97 14.64
N LEU A 289 -6.82 13.71 13.53
CA LEU A 289 -5.80 13.72 12.49
C LEU A 289 -5.15 15.10 12.36
N LEU A 290 -3.86 15.12 12.09
CA LEU A 290 -3.09 16.32 11.74
C LEU A 290 -2.71 16.22 10.26
N LEU A 291 -3.32 17.04 9.42
CA LEU A 291 -2.98 17.12 8.00
C LEU A 291 -1.84 18.11 7.79
N VAL A 292 -0.70 17.60 7.29
CA VAL A 292 0.45 18.40 6.85
C VAL A 292 0.62 18.34 5.34
N GLU A 293 1.39 19.27 4.77
CA GLU A 293 1.66 19.29 3.32
C GLU A 293 2.54 18.13 2.87
N SER A 294 3.68 17.99 3.55
CA SER A 294 4.79 17.13 3.13
C SER A 294 4.61 15.69 3.63
N PRO A 295 4.64 14.70 2.72
CA PRO A 295 4.71 13.28 3.08
C PRO A 295 5.87 12.96 4.04
N VAL A 296 7.02 13.58 3.78
CA VAL A 296 8.24 13.40 4.56
C VAL A 296 8.04 13.94 5.99
N HIS A 297 7.37 15.08 6.15
CA HIS A 297 7.08 15.64 7.47
C HIS A 297 6.09 14.77 8.24
N ALA A 298 5.03 14.26 7.60
CA ALA A 298 4.09 13.35 8.27
C ALA A 298 4.82 12.11 8.79
N LEU A 299 5.64 11.46 7.96
CA LEU A 299 6.42 10.29 8.36
C LEU A 299 7.44 10.61 9.46
N MET A 300 8.06 11.79 9.42
CA MET A 300 8.99 12.24 10.46
C MET A 300 8.27 12.39 11.81
N VAL A 301 7.13 13.06 11.84
CA VAL A 301 6.33 13.24 13.06
C VAL A 301 5.84 11.89 13.60
N GLN A 302 5.43 10.97 12.72
CA GLN A 302 5.11 9.58 13.12
C GLN A 302 6.32 8.88 13.75
N SER A 303 7.51 9.05 13.17
CA SER A 303 8.74 8.41 13.67
C SER A 303 9.16 8.91 15.06
N MET A 304 8.72 10.10 15.46
CA MET A 304 8.91 10.67 16.78
C MET A 304 7.89 10.14 17.82
N GLY A 305 6.94 9.31 17.41
CA GLY A 305 5.92 8.76 18.30
C GLY A 305 4.76 9.70 18.59
N VAL A 306 4.56 10.74 17.76
CA VAL A 306 3.36 11.57 17.84
C VAL A 306 2.17 10.77 17.31
N GLU A 307 1.19 10.53 18.18
CA GLU A 307 0.06 9.66 17.88
C GLU A 307 -1.31 10.35 17.93
N ASP A 308 -1.39 11.54 18.51
CA ASP A 308 -2.65 12.28 18.70
C ASP A 308 -2.38 13.81 18.82
N PRO A 309 -2.78 14.63 17.83
CA PRO A 309 -3.40 14.24 16.57
C PRO A 309 -2.45 13.39 15.70
N PHE A 310 -2.98 12.38 15.01
CA PHE A 310 -2.16 11.48 14.19
C PHE A 310 -1.76 12.14 12.86
N PRO A 311 -0.46 12.30 12.57
CA PRO A 311 0.00 13.00 11.36
C PRO A 311 -0.27 12.20 10.07
N ILE A 312 -0.86 12.88 9.09
CA ILE A 312 -1.09 12.42 7.71
C ILE A 312 -0.70 13.54 6.74
N ALA A 313 -0.46 13.22 5.46
CA ALA A 313 -0.08 14.22 4.46
C ALA A 313 -0.98 14.22 3.24
N ALA A 314 -1.23 15.42 2.69
CA ALA A 314 -1.93 15.59 1.42
C ALA A 314 -1.03 15.25 0.22
N GLY A 315 0.29 15.42 0.34
CA GLY A 315 1.21 15.23 -0.79
C GLY A 315 1.14 16.36 -1.81
N GLY A 316 0.90 17.59 -1.33
CA GLY A 316 0.63 18.78 -2.15
C GLY A 316 -0.70 19.43 -1.74
N LYS A 317 -1.40 20.05 -2.71
CA LYS A 317 -2.72 20.66 -2.47
C LYS A 317 -3.76 19.58 -2.16
N LEU A 318 -4.52 19.77 -1.08
CA LEU A 318 -5.64 18.89 -0.72
C LEU A 318 -6.68 18.88 -1.85
N THR A 319 -6.95 17.69 -2.40
CA THR A 319 -7.92 17.51 -3.49
C THR A 319 -9.33 17.21 -2.95
N SER A 320 -10.37 17.44 -3.76
CA SER A 320 -11.74 17.07 -3.39
C SER A 320 -11.92 15.56 -3.17
N ASP A 321 -11.16 14.72 -3.88
CA ASP A 321 -11.15 13.27 -3.66
C ASP A 321 -10.61 12.92 -2.28
N GLN A 322 -9.48 13.52 -1.88
CA GLN A 322 -8.92 13.34 -0.53
C GLN A 322 -9.86 13.84 0.55
N ALA A 323 -10.49 15.00 0.35
CA ALA A 323 -11.46 15.54 1.29
C ALA A 323 -12.63 14.56 1.49
N ARG A 324 -13.16 13.96 0.41
CA ARG A 324 -14.20 12.92 0.49
C ARG A 324 -13.71 11.66 1.22
N THR A 325 -12.49 11.21 0.95
CA THR A 325 -11.90 10.06 1.64
C THR A 325 -11.75 10.32 3.14
N LEU A 326 -11.25 11.51 3.52
CA LEU A 326 -11.11 11.95 4.90
C LEU A 326 -12.47 12.04 5.59
N GLN A 327 -13.48 12.63 4.95
CA GLN A 327 -14.83 12.72 5.48
C GLN A 327 -15.43 11.33 5.76
N LYS A 328 -15.31 10.39 4.79
CA LYS A 328 -15.73 8.99 4.97
C LYS A 328 -14.99 8.32 6.12
N PHE A 329 -13.68 8.57 6.24
CA PHE A 329 -12.84 8.00 7.28
C PHE A 329 -13.20 8.53 8.67
N LEU A 330 -13.29 9.85 8.84
CA LEU A 330 -13.56 10.50 10.12
C LEU A 330 -14.98 10.24 10.62
N GLN A 331 -15.93 10.02 9.70
CA GLN A 331 -17.36 9.95 10.01
C GLN A 331 -17.80 11.20 10.80
N ARG A 332 -18.92 11.14 11.52
CA ARG A 332 -19.47 12.29 12.29
C ARG A 332 -18.74 12.61 13.60
N SER A 333 -17.60 11.97 13.91
CA SER A 333 -16.97 12.08 15.25
C SER A 333 -15.45 12.24 15.24
N GLY A 334 -14.83 12.37 14.07
CA GLY A 334 -13.40 12.62 13.96
C GLY A 334 -13.07 14.11 13.82
N THR A 335 -11.83 14.48 14.15
CA THR A 335 -11.31 15.85 14.05
C THR A 335 -10.16 15.88 13.05
N LEU A 336 -10.11 16.93 12.24
CA LEU A 336 -9.04 17.18 11.28
C LEU A 336 -8.41 18.56 11.57
N THR A 337 -7.19 18.56 12.08
CA THR A 337 -6.39 19.77 12.25
C THR A 337 -5.54 20.01 11.01
N LEU A 338 -5.59 21.21 10.46
CA LEU A 338 -4.82 21.62 9.29
C LEU A 338 -3.54 22.34 9.75
N ASN A 339 -2.38 21.85 9.32
CA ASN A 339 -1.08 22.47 9.60
C ASN A 339 -0.32 22.66 8.28
N PHE A 340 -0.53 23.83 7.68
CA PHE A 340 0.06 24.26 6.42
C PHE A 340 1.14 25.31 6.69
N ASP A 341 2.21 25.30 5.90
CA ASP A 341 3.29 26.27 6.07
C ASP A 341 2.77 27.66 5.74
N TYR A 342 3.05 28.63 6.62
CA TYR A 342 2.62 30.01 6.39
C TYR A 342 3.34 30.59 5.18
N ASN A 343 2.60 30.83 4.10
CA ASN A 343 3.11 31.53 2.93
C ASN A 343 2.47 32.93 2.85
N PRO A 344 3.20 34.00 3.21
CA PRO A 344 2.68 35.37 3.18
C PRO A 344 2.32 35.87 1.77
N ASN A 345 2.77 35.17 0.72
CA ASN A 345 2.51 35.53 -0.68
C ASN A 345 1.28 34.82 -1.27
N LEU A 346 0.64 33.90 -0.53
CA LEU A 346 -0.66 33.35 -0.92
C LEU A 346 -1.75 34.34 -0.49
N THR A 347 -2.06 35.32 -1.35
CA THR A 347 -3.15 36.28 -1.10
C THR A 347 -4.55 35.67 -1.14
N ASP A 348 -4.68 34.47 -1.70
CA ASP A 348 -5.95 33.74 -1.77
C ASP A 348 -5.75 32.28 -1.38
N ILE A 349 -5.91 31.97 -0.08
CA ILE A 349 -6.36 30.62 0.29
C ILE A 349 -7.84 30.57 -0.07
N HIS A 350 -8.12 30.37 -1.36
CA HIS A 350 -9.43 29.90 -1.78
C HIS A 350 -9.62 28.50 -1.20
N VAL A 351 -10.12 28.44 0.03
CA VAL A 351 -10.88 27.29 0.49
C VAL A 351 -12.14 27.26 -0.37
N THR A 352 -12.05 26.67 -1.55
CA THR A 352 -13.22 26.32 -2.38
C THR A 352 -13.95 25.17 -1.72
N SER A 353 -14.61 25.46 -0.59
CA SER A 353 -15.82 24.79 -0.10
C SER A 353 -16.15 25.33 1.29
N ASN A 354 -16.90 26.42 1.35
CA ASN A 354 -17.68 26.74 2.55
C ASN A 354 -18.61 25.57 2.95
N GLU A 355 -18.93 24.65 2.05
CA GLU A 355 -19.70 23.43 2.38
C GLU A 355 -18.87 22.32 3.07
N ALA A 356 -17.55 22.23 2.90
CA ALA A 356 -16.78 21.11 3.45
C ALA A 356 -16.25 21.38 4.87
N ILE A 357 -15.98 22.65 5.20
CA ILE A 357 -15.47 23.03 6.53
C ILE A 357 -16.61 23.28 7.52
N GLU A 358 -17.75 23.84 7.10
CA GLU A 358 -18.92 23.99 7.98
C GLU A 358 -19.59 22.66 8.34
N THR A 359 -19.29 21.56 7.62
CA THR A 359 -19.84 20.22 7.91
C THR A 359 -18.87 19.34 8.73
N LEU A 360 -17.76 19.89 9.25
CA LEU A 360 -16.76 19.15 10.05
C LEU A 360 -16.65 19.62 11.52
N THR A 361 -17.49 20.57 11.94
CA THR A 361 -17.84 20.80 13.35
C THR A 361 -19.20 20.18 13.65
#